data_AF-A0A420Z844-F1
#
_entry.id   AF-A0A420Z844-F1
#
_cell.length_a   1.000
_cell.length_b   1.000
_cell.length_c   1.000
_cell.angle_alpha   90.00
_cell.angle_beta   90.00
_cell.angle_gamma   90.00
#
_symmetry.space_group_name_H-M   'P 1'
#
loop_
_entity.id
_entity.type
_entity.pdbx_description
1 polymer ?
#
loop_
_entity_poly.entity_id
_entity_poly.type
_entity_poly.pdbx_seq_one_letter_code
_entity_poly.pdbx_strand_id
1 'polypeptide(L)'
;MPAQPQYDAVFMAAVSEEKTDLAVQVKESKATISVLGIASDADDTVDAVHKLAADITKALHVDPTRGGLALDTRVVGIVYDMSEEVAPLGACNLEVEVIYRHRLGDPYTAV
;
A
#
# COMPACT_ATOMS: atom_id res chain seq x y z
N MET A 1 -31.48 0.55 15.51
CA MET A 1 -30.33 1.39 15.13
C MET A 1 -30.13 1.23 13.64
N PRO A 2 -30.00 2.29 12.82
CA PRO A 2 -29.72 2.11 11.40
C PRO A 2 -28.26 1.64 11.27
N ALA A 3 -28.04 0.58 10.49
CA ALA A 3 -26.71 0.11 10.13
C ALA A 3 -26.02 1.24 9.33
N GLN A 4 -24.85 1.68 9.77
CA GLN A 4 -24.04 2.60 8.98
C GLN A 4 -23.70 1.91 7.65
N PRO A 5 -23.90 2.57 6.50
CA PRO A 5 -23.41 2.04 5.23
C PRO A 5 -21.89 1.92 5.32
N GLN A 6 -21.41 0.69 5.28
CA GLN A 6 -19.99 0.35 5.32
C GLN A 6 -19.54 0.33 3.86
N TYR A 7 -18.72 1.31 3.48
CA TYR A 7 -18.21 1.45 2.12
C TYR A 7 -16.86 0.75 2.01
N ASP A 8 -16.55 0.21 0.82
CA ASP A 8 -15.20 -0.19 0.48
C ASP A 8 -14.26 1.00 0.70
N ALA A 9 -13.20 0.78 1.47
CA ALA A 9 -12.29 1.84 1.90
C ALA A 9 -10.84 1.39 1.70
N VAL A 10 -10.00 2.32 1.24
CA VAL A 10 -8.56 2.09 1.10
C VAL A 10 -7.83 3.11 1.97
N PHE A 11 -7.07 2.61 2.94
CA PHE A 11 -6.20 3.39 3.81
C PHE A 11 -4.75 3.14 3.44
N MET A 12 -3.91 4.18 3.54
CA MET A 12 -2.47 4.06 3.31
C MET A 12 -1.72 4.60 4.52
N ALA A 13 -0.71 3.84 4.97
CA ALA A 13 0.18 4.25 6.06
C ALA A 13 1.63 3.91 5.70
N ALA A 14 2.56 4.83 5.97
CA ALA A 14 3.99 4.54 5.89
C ALA A 14 4.38 3.69 7.12
N VAL A 15 5.04 2.56 6.88
CA VAL A 15 5.38 1.59 7.94
C VAL A 15 6.84 1.75 8.35
N SER A 16 7.74 1.86 7.38
CA SER A 16 9.17 2.00 7.64
C SER A 16 9.90 2.62 6.45
N GLU A 17 11.09 3.18 6.71
CA GLU A 17 11.98 3.71 5.69
C GLU A 17 13.42 3.27 6.00
N GLU A 18 14.09 2.68 5.02
CA GLU A 18 15.48 2.26 5.08
C GLU A 18 16.31 3.13 4.11
N LYS A 19 17.42 3.71 4.59
CA LYS A 19 18.26 4.62 3.82
C LYS A 19 19.61 3.96 3.52
N THR A 20 20.05 4.01 2.26
CA THR A 20 21.35 3.49 1.82
C THR A 20 22.17 4.57 1.12
N ASP A 21 23.41 4.78 1.57
CA ASP A 21 24.33 5.72 0.95
C ASP A 21 24.95 5.14 -0.33
N LEU A 22 24.68 5.76 -1.48
CA LEU A 22 25.21 5.35 -2.79
C LEU A 22 26.45 6.17 -3.21
N ALA A 23 26.47 7.47 -2.93
CA ALA A 23 27.57 8.38 -3.30
C ALA A 23 27.58 9.65 -2.43
N VAL A 24 28.66 10.45 -2.52
CA VAL A 24 28.95 11.64 -1.70
C VAL A 24 27.80 12.67 -1.62
N GLN A 25 26.82 12.65 -2.52
CA GLN A 25 25.68 13.58 -2.54
C GLN A 25 24.31 12.94 -2.86
N VAL A 26 24.22 11.63 -3.08
CA VAL A 26 22.97 10.94 -3.47
C VAL A 26 22.75 9.74 -2.56
N LYS A 27 21.56 9.69 -1.96
CA LYS A 27 21.08 8.57 -1.15
C LYS A 27 20.02 7.80 -1.93
N GLU A 28 20.10 6.48 -1.91
CA GLU A 28 18.95 5.62 -2.21
C GLU A 28 18.15 5.43 -0.93
N SER A 29 16.84 5.40 -1.03
CA SER A 29 15.99 5.09 0.10
C SER A 29 14.89 4.17 -0.35
N LYS A 30 14.52 3.28 0.55
CA LYS A 30 13.47 2.30 0.38
C LYS A 30 12.41 2.58 1.43
N ALA A 31 11.26 3.08 0.99
CA ALA A 31 10.09 3.25 1.85
C ALA A 31 9.19 2.03 1.72
N THR A 32 8.76 1.50 2.86
CA THR A 32 7.74 0.46 2.94
C THR A 32 6.41 1.10 3.35
N ILE A 33 5.40 0.95 2.51
CA ILE A 33 4.06 1.48 2.67
C ILE A 33 3.09 0.32 2.83
N SER A 34 2.22 0.39 3.82
CA SER A 34 1.10 -0.53 3.99
C SER A 34 -0.16 0.11 3.41
N VAL A 35 -0.82 -0.63 2.51
CA VAL A 35 -2.07 -0.25 1.88
C VAL A 35 -3.15 -1.22 2.37
N LEU A 36 -4.02 -0.74 3.25
CA LEU A 36 -5.12 -1.50 3.80
C LEU A 36 -6.38 -1.24 2.96
N GLY A 37 -6.82 -2.25 2.21
CA GLY A 37 -8.14 -2.28 1.58
C GLY A 37 -9.12 -3.02 2.48
N ILE A 38 -10.33 -2.49 2.62
CA ILE A 38 -11.45 -3.13 3.31
C ILE A 38 -12.56 -3.28 2.30
N ALA A 39 -13.10 -4.49 2.17
CA ALA A 39 -14.26 -4.77 1.35
C ALA A 39 -15.32 -5.55 2.15
N SER A 40 -16.58 -5.31 1.83
CA SER A 40 -17.70 -6.08 2.37
C SER A 40 -18.64 -6.49 1.26
N ASP A 41 -18.93 -7.79 1.17
CA ASP A 41 -19.90 -8.33 0.23
C ASP A 41 -20.79 -9.35 0.96
N ALA A 42 -22.10 -9.18 0.80
CA ALA A 42 -23.10 -10.01 1.47
C ALA A 42 -23.13 -11.45 0.92
N ASP A 43 -22.68 -11.66 -0.31
CA ASP A 43 -22.70 -12.94 -1.00
C ASP A 43 -21.33 -13.62 -1.01
N ASP A 44 -20.23 -12.87 -1.23
CA ASP A 44 -18.85 -13.42 -1.22
C ASP A 44 -17.79 -12.37 -0.87
N THR A 45 -17.57 -12.16 0.43
CA THR A 45 -16.53 -11.25 0.93
C THR A 45 -15.12 -11.69 0.56
N VAL A 46 -14.86 -12.99 0.38
CA VAL A 46 -13.52 -13.47 0.02
C VAL A 46 -13.17 -13.02 -1.39
N ASP A 47 -14.07 -13.23 -2.34
CA ASP A 47 -13.87 -12.78 -3.73
C ASP A 47 -13.80 -11.25 -3.83
N ALA A 48 -14.63 -10.52 -3.06
CA ALA A 48 -14.60 -9.06 -3.03
C ALA A 48 -13.23 -8.50 -2.58
N VAL A 49 -12.65 -9.04 -1.50
CA VAL A 49 -11.35 -8.62 -0.99
C VAL A 49 -10.22 -9.00 -1.95
N HIS A 50 -10.28 -10.19 -2.56
CA HIS A 50 -9.30 -10.60 -3.57
C HIS A 50 -9.34 -9.71 -4.81
N LYS A 51 -10.53 -9.34 -5.29
CA LYS A 51 -10.70 -8.38 -6.38
C LYS A 51 -10.13 -7.01 -6.02
N LEU A 52 -10.43 -6.51 -4.83
CA LEU A 52 -9.88 -5.24 -4.35
C LEU A 52 -8.35 -5.26 -4.31
N ALA A 53 -7.73 -6.32 -3.76
CA ALA A 53 -6.28 -6.47 -3.73
C ALA A 53 -5.67 -6.53 -5.15
N ALA A 54 -6.33 -7.23 -6.07
CA ALA A 54 -5.90 -7.29 -7.47
C ALA A 54 -5.98 -5.93 -8.17
N ASP A 55 -7.03 -5.16 -7.92
CA ASP A 55 -7.22 -3.84 -8.53
C ASP A 55 -6.27 -2.79 -7.94
N ILE A 56 -6.00 -2.83 -6.63
CA ILE A 56 -4.93 -2.03 -6.00
C ILE A 56 -3.59 -2.39 -6.63
N THR A 57 -3.29 -3.69 -6.77
CA THR A 57 -2.03 -4.14 -7.38
C THR A 57 -1.89 -3.66 -8.83
N LYS A 58 -2.95 -3.76 -9.64
CA LYS A 58 -2.96 -3.24 -11.01
C LYS A 58 -2.71 -1.73 -11.03
N ALA A 59 -3.41 -0.96 -10.20
CA ALA A 59 -3.23 0.49 -10.11
C ALA A 59 -1.79 0.86 -9.71
N LEU A 60 -1.18 0.09 -8.81
CA LEU A 60 0.23 0.26 -8.47
C LEU A 60 1.16 -0.02 -9.66
N HIS A 61 0.85 -0.99 -10.54
CA HIS A 61 1.68 -1.32 -11.70
C HIS A 61 1.47 -0.41 -12.92
N VAL A 62 0.42 0.42 -12.95
CA VAL A 62 0.19 1.38 -14.06
C VAL A 62 1.36 2.35 -14.21
N ASP A 63 1.92 2.81 -13.09
CA ASP A 63 3.09 3.69 -13.07
C ASP A 63 4.01 3.33 -11.89
N PRO A 64 4.97 2.41 -12.11
CA PRO A 64 5.95 2.03 -11.09
C PRO A 64 6.87 3.18 -10.68
N THR A 65 7.04 4.18 -11.56
CA THR A 65 7.93 5.32 -11.33
C THR A 65 7.25 6.47 -10.59
N ARG A 66 5.93 6.42 -10.41
CA ARG A 66 5.13 7.46 -9.72
C ARG A 66 5.41 8.87 -10.29
N GLY A 67 5.37 8.99 -11.61
CA GLY A 67 5.67 10.23 -12.34
C GLY A 67 7.15 10.58 -12.31
N GLY A 68 8.05 9.60 -12.21
CA GLY A 68 9.50 9.78 -12.13
C GLY A 68 10.04 10.14 -10.73
N LEU A 69 9.20 10.09 -9.70
CA LEU A 69 9.61 10.33 -8.30
C LEU A 69 10.21 9.07 -7.64
N ALA A 70 9.77 7.90 -8.08
CA ALA A 70 10.32 6.61 -7.68
C ALA A 70 11.20 6.05 -8.80
N LEU A 71 12.26 5.36 -8.41
CA LEU A 71 13.01 4.48 -9.31
C LEU A 71 12.19 3.24 -9.64
N ASP A 72 11.52 2.68 -8.63
CA ASP A 72 10.66 1.52 -8.77
C ASP A 72 9.65 1.47 -7.62
N THR A 73 8.48 0.88 -7.88
CA THR A 73 7.46 0.59 -6.88
C THR A 73 6.97 -0.83 -7.09
N ARG A 74 7.05 -1.66 -6.05
CA ARG A 74 6.65 -3.06 -6.13
C ARG A 74 5.84 -3.49 -4.91
N VAL A 75 4.92 -4.42 -5.12
CA VAL A 75 4.21 -5.10 -4.04
C VAL A 75 5.10 -6.25 -3.56
N VAL A 76 5.45 -6.27 -2.27
CA VAL A 76 6.30 -7.31 -1.67
C VAL A 76 5.51 -8.36 -0.90
N GLY A 77 4.32 -8.01 -0.43
CA GLY A 77 3.47 -8.92 0.32
C GLY A 77 2.00 -8.50 0.26
N ILE A 78 1.12 -9.48 0.40
CA ILE A 78 -0.31 -9.25 0.60
C ILE A 78 -0.77 -10.17 1.72
N VAL A 79 -1.34 -9.59 2.78
CA VAL A 79 -1.92 -10.30 3.91
C VAL A 79 -3.43 -10.11 3.85
N TYR A 80 -4.18 -11.20 4.01
CA TYR A 80 -5.64 -11.17 4.06
C TYR A 80 -6.11 -11.40 5.49
N ASP A 81 -7.07 -10.60 5.93
CA ASP A 81 -7.72 -10.73 7.22
C ASP A 81 -9.23 -10.80 6.98
N MET A 82 -9.88 -11.87 7.44
CA MET A 82 -11.29 -12.15 7.17
C MET A 82 -12.01 -12.32 8.49
N SER A 83 -13.13 -11.61 8.66
CA SER A 83 -14.01 -11.79 9.81
C SER A 83 -15.30 -12.46 9.35
N GLU A 84 -15.46 -13.75 9.66
CA GLU A 84 -16.65 -14.53 9.29
C GLU A 84 -17.82 -14.39 10.30
N GLU A 85 -17.58 -13.84 11.50
CA GLU A 85 -18.51 -14.06 12.63
C GLU A 85 -19.62 -13.00 12.83
N VAL A 86 -19.52 -11.76 12.35
CA VAL A 86 -20.49 -10.70 12.76
C VAL A 86 -20.93 -9.73 11.65
N ALA A 87 -20.15 -9.57 10.60
CA ALA A 87 -20.50 -8.86 9.38
C ALA A 87 -19.48 -9.32 8.33
N PRO A 88 -19.88 -9.72 7.12
CA PRO A 88 -18.94 -10.25 6.13
C PRO A 88 -18.06 -9.08 5.69
N LEU A 89 -16.93 -8.97 6.37
CA LEU A 89 -15.92 -7.93 6.27
C LEU A 89 -14.60 -8.65 6.13
N GLY A 90 -13.89 -8.29 5.08
CA GLY A 90 -12.53 -8.71 4.94
C GLY A 90 -11.66 -7.53 4.56
N ALA A 91 -10.38 -7.71 4.83
CA ALA A 91 -9.35 -6.74 4.58
C ALA A 91 -8.19 -7.39 3.86
N CYS A 92 -7.55 -6.62 2.98
CA CYS A 92 -6.26 -6.94 2.41
C CYS A 92 -5.27 -5.85 2.82
N ASN A 93 -4.12 -6.25 3.36
CA ASN A 93 -3.00 -5.36 3.61
C ASN A 93 -1.90 -5.67 2.61
N LEU A 94 -1.66 -4.75 1.68
CA LEU A 94 -0.58 -4.83 0.71
C LEU A 94 0.63 -4.09 1.26
N GLU A 95 1.75 -4.78 1.35
CA GLU A 95 3.04 -4.18 1.65
C GLU A 95 3.71 -3.79 0.33
N VAL A 96 3.98 -2.49 0.18
CA VAL A 96 4.50 -1.88 -1.04
C VAL A 96 5.85 -1.27 -0.73
N GLU A 97 6.88 -1.66 -1.47
CA GLU A 97 8.19 -1.03 -1.43
C GLU A 97 8.31 0.01 -2.54
N VAL A 98 8.72 1.22 -2.16
CA VAL A 98 9.05 2.31 -3.07
C VAL A 98 10.54 2.60 -2.94
N ILE A 99 11.28 2.41 -4.03
CA ILE A 99 12.70 2.73 -4.11
C ILE A 99 12.82 4.09 -4.78
N TYR A 100 13.50 5.04 -4.14
CA TYR A 100 13.73 6.38 -4.68
C TYR A 100 15.14 6.87 -4.38
N ARG A 101 15.55 7.92 -5.09
CA ARG A 101 16.80 8.62 -4.82
C ARG A 101 16.51 10.05 -4.44
N HIS A 102 17.24 10.53 -3.46
CA HIS A 102 17.18 11.93 -3.05
C HIS A 102 18.60 12.47 -2.80
N ARG A 103 18.72 13.80 -2.79
CA ARG A 103 19.99 14.44 -2.45
C ARG A 103 20.24 14.34 -0.95
N LEU A 104 21.51 14.35 -0.55
CA LEU A 104 21.88 14.47 0.85
C LEU A 104 21.40 15.84 1.38
N GLY A 105 20.61 15.86 2.44
CA GLY A 105 20.06 17.10 3.02
C GLY A 105 18.88 17.71 2.26
N ASP A 106 18.19 16.91 1.44
CA ASP A 106 16.92 17.32 0.82
C ASP A 106 15.87 17.59 1.92
N PRO A 107 15.28 18.80 2.01
CA PRO A 107 14.31 19.13 3.06
C PRO A 107 13.03 18.29 2.99
N TYR A 108 12.75 17.63 1.88
CA TYR A 108 11.57 16.75 1.74
C TYR A 108 11.82 15.31 2.22
N THR A 109 13.08 14.91 2.44
CA THR A 109 13.46 13.54 2.89
C THR A 109 14.35 13.52 4.14
N ALA A 110 14.68 14.70 4.67
CA ALA A 110 15.40 14.88 5.92
C ALA A 110 14.46 14.65 7.13
N VAL A 111 14.11 13.38 7.34
CA VAL A 111 13.55 12.86 8.61
C VAL A 111 14.54 11.88 9.21
#